data_AF-A0A3D5DJX4-F1
#
_entry.id   AF-A0A3D5DJX4-F1
#
_cell.length_a   1.000
_cell.length_b   1.000
_cell.length_c   1.000
_cell.angle_alpha   90.00
_cell.angle_beta   90.00
_cell.angle_gamma   90.00
#
_symmetry.space_group_name_H-M   'P 1'
#
loop_
_entity.id
_entity.type
_entity.pdbx_description
1 polymer ?
#
loop_
_entity_poly.entity_id
_entity_poly.type
_entity_poly.pdbx_seq_one_letter_code
_entity_poly.pdbx_strand_id
1 'polypeptide(L)'
;EPFTYRPARALFAGTGREVKVNLAVRRTPKPHVAVKYLEPDFTRLFLDGLRGLAPDGGPDPDYRGRELARNAAVGALALATGLRLQEFSSLLAWEIPPLPSRPAAVPIPFPVPAAIAKGRKFRTTWISYGALAAVHHYLEVDRPATVDGTGWRPPARAGEPLLVTGPDERGGKVNGVRRRWDTLAPAERRRLVAPGGGTCILAAKVGGGPFTAWASVFERTANRIRARHEPRFPHVSPHRLRHSFSMRTLEYLVSGHYRQAAEVARATDRGEGPDAALTLYLTKADPLLVLRDLLGHSTVLTTEKYLHKLDTTRIYREAYECSGLRDGRASDAEAQREADAEFDDGPDGTEA
;
A
#
# COMPACT_ATOMS: atom_id res chain seq x y z
N GLU A 1 -16.76 34.99 -26.30
CA GLU A 1 -15.36 35.29 -25.91
C GLU A 1 -15.13 34.81 -24.48
N PRO A 2 -14.13 33.96 -24.16
CA PRO A 2 -14.15 33.17 -22.92
C PRO A 2 -13.31 33.77 -21.77
N PHE A 3 -13.08 35.08 -21.73
CA PHE A 3 -12.25 35.70 -20.69
C PHE A 3 -12.90 36.98 -20.15
N THR A 4 -13.15 37.02 -18.84
CA THR A 4 -13.61 38.23 -18.13
C THR A 4 -12.41 39.07 -17.71
N TYR A 5 -12.38 40.35 -18.08
CA TYR A 5 -11.31 41.28 -17.74
C TYR A 5 -11.82 42.39 -16.82
N ARG A 6 -10.98 42.87 -15.89
CA ARG A 6 -11.23 44.09 -15.11
C ARG A 6 -10.12 45.11 -15.37
N PRO A 7 -10.45 46.40 -15.57
CA PRO A 7 -9.43 47.45 -15.63
C PRO A 7 -8.80 47.63 -14.24
N ALA A 8 -7.47 47.61 -14.20
CA ALA A 8 -6.68 47.95 -13.02
C ALA A 8 -5.64 49.02 -13.40
N ARG A 9 -5.38 49.96 -12.50
CA ARG A 9 -4.33 50.97 -12.69
C ARG A 9 -3.02 50.42 -12.14
N ALA A 10 -2.04 50.23 -13.01
CA ALA A 10 -0.67 49.93 -12.61
C ALA A 10 0.12 51.25 -12.61
N LEU A 11 0.74 51.57 -11.47
CA LEU A 11 1.63 52.71 -11.31
C LEU A 11 3.07 52.21 -11.47
N PHE A 12 3.76 52.67 -12.50
CA PHE A 12 5.19 52.45 -12.67
C PHE A 12 5.84 53.79 -13.02
N ALA A 13 6.85 54.19 -12.26
CA ALA A 13 7.62 55.43 -12.48
C ALA A 13 6.75 56.70 -12.69
N GLY A 14 5.73 56.91 -11.86
CA GLY A 14 4.96 58.17 -11.82
C GLY A 14 3.95 58.38 -12.95
N THR A 15 3.81 57.44 -13.91
CA THR A 15 2.75 57.47 -14.92
C THR A 15 1.77 56.32 -14.70
N GLY A 16 0.48 56.65 -14.49
CA GLY A 16 -0.57 55.64 -14.31
C GLY A 16 -1.11 55.16 -15.66
N ARG A 17 -0.88 53.89 -16.01
CA ARG A 17 -1.51 53.26 -17.19
C ARG A 17 -2.63 52.32 -16.76
N GLU A 18 -3.73 52.35 -17.51
CA GLU A 18 -4.85 51.45 -17.32
C GLU A 18 -4.54 50.13 -18.04
N VAL A 19 -4.49 49.03 -17.28
CA VAL A 19 -4.14 47.70 -17.79
C VAL A 19 -5.34 46.77 -17.58
N LYS A 20 -5.72 46.01 -18.61
CA LYS A 20 -6.75 44.97 -18.49
C LYS A 20 -6.14 43.74 -17.82
N VAL A 21 -6.61 43.42 -16.61
CA VAL A 21 -6.19 42.21 -15.89
C VAL A 21 -7.20 41.10 -16.16
N ASN A 22 -6.70 39.95 -16.61
CA ASN A 22 -7.52 38.76 -16.86
C ASN A 22 -7.95 38.17 -15.50
N LEU A 23 -9.26 38.04 -15.27
CA LEU A 23 -9.84 37.47 -14.05
C LEU A 23 -10.01 35.95 -14.10
N ALA A 24 -9.56 35.29 -15.18
CA ALA A 24 -9.59 33.85 -15.30
C ALA A 24 -8.63 33.21 -14.28
N VAL A 25 -9.13 32.96 -13.08
CA VAL A 25 -8.45 32.16 -12.06
C VAL A 25 -8.49 30.71 -12.54
N ARG A 26 -7.33 30.16 -12.90
CA ARG A 26 -7.16 28.72 -13.12
C ARG A 26 -7.67 28.03 -11.84
N ARG A 27 -8.68 27.15 -11.94
CA ARG A 27 -9.21 26.42 -10.78
C ARG A 27 -8.07 25.65 -10.11
N THR A 28 -7.46 26.22 -9.08
CA THR A 28 -6.49 25.53 -8.25
C THR A 28 -7.27 24.48 -7.46
N PRO A 29 -6.98 23.17 -7.61
CA PRO A 29 -7.63 22.15 -6.82
C PRO A 29 -7.48 22.50 -5.34
N LYS A 30 -8.58 22.43 -4.57
CA LYS A 30 -8.54 22.66 -3.12
C LYS A 30 -7.45 21.72 -2.51
N PRO A 31 -6.73 22.10 -1.45
CA PRO A 31 -5.59 21.32 -0.90
C PRO A 31 -5.88 19.85 -0.54
N HIS A 32 -7.15 19.47 -0.41
CA HIS A 32 -7.60 18.10 -0.17
C HIS A 32 -7.76 17.24 -1.45
N VAL A 33 -7.77 17.87 -2.63
CA VAL A 33 -7.96 17.25 -3.96
C VAL A 33 -6.64 16.83 -4.61
N ALA A 34 -5.48 17.23 -4.08
CA ALA A 34 -4.21 16.66 -4.53
C ALA A 34 -4.23 15.15 -4.20
N VAL A 35 -4.15 14.29 -5.22
CA VAL A 35 -4.06 12.84 -5.06
C VAL A 35 -2.85 12.55 -4.15
N LYS A 36 -3.11 12.05 -2.92
CA LYS A 36 -2.08 11.79 -1.88
C LYS A 36 -1.69 10.32 -1.78
N TYR A 37 -2.18 9.48 -2.67
CA TYR A 37 -1.84 8.07 -2.79
C TYR A 37 -1.31 7.77 -4.21
N LEU A 38 -0.85 6.55 -4.44
CA LEU A 38 -0.50 6.03 -5.76
C LEU A 38 -1.66 5.16 -6.24
N GLU A 39 -2.10 5.40 -7.46
CA GLU A 39 -3.01 4.50 -8.16
C GLU A 39 -2.32 3.15 -8.44
N PRO A 40 -3.07 2.07 -8.74
CA PRO A 40 -2.50 0.74 -8.95
C PRO A 40 -1.37 0.70 -9.99
N ASP A 41 -1.54 1.37 -11.13
CA ASP A 41 -0.53 1.38 -12.20
C ASP A 41 0.75 2.13 -11.78
N PHE A 42 0.61 3.27 -11.11
CA PHE A 42 1.76 3.99 -10.55
C PHE A 42 2.42 3.23 -9.41
N THR A 43 1.66 2.44 -8.67
CA THR A 43 2.19 1.55 -7.64
C THR A 43 3.05 0.46 -8.28
N ARG A 44 2.57 -0.19 -9.35
CA ARG A 44 3.34 -1.18 -10.11
C ARG A 44 4.63 -0.57 -10.65
N LEU A 45 4.50 0.56 -11.37
CA LEU A 45 5.64 1.28 -11.95
C LEU A 45 6.66 1.71 -10.90
N PHE A 46 6.21 2.10 -9.70
CA PHE A 46 7.10 2.42 -8.59
C PHE A 46 7.92 1.21 -8.12
N LEU A 47 7.26 0.07 -7.93
CA LEU A 47 7.91 -1.16 -7.46
C LEU A 47 8.88 -1.71 -8.50
N ASP A 48 8.52 -1.65 -9.78
CA ASP A 48 9.41 -2.02 -10.89
C ASP A 48 10.63 -1.09 -10.92
N GLY A 49 10.44 0.22 -10.74
CA GLY A 49 11.53 1.18 -10.61
C GLY A 49 12.44 0.91 -9.38
N LEU A 50 11.92 0.41 -8.27
CA LEU A 50 12.76 0.01 -7.11
C LEU A 50 13.59 -1.25 -7.42
N ARG A 51 13.07 -2.13 -8.27
CA ARG A 51 13.76 -3.31 -8.82
C ARG A 51 14.74 -2.98 -9.94
N GLY A 52 14.83 -1.71 -10.34
CA GLY A 52 15.67 -1.31 -11.47
C GLY A 52 15.14 -1.83 -12.81
N LEU A 53 13.83 -2.01 -12.91
CA LEU A 53 13.15 -2.41 -14.13
C LEU A 53 12.50 -1.20 -14.80
N ALA A 54 12.45 -1.24 -16.13
CA ALA A 54 11.69 -0.33 -16.98
C ALA A 54 10.20 -0.77 -17.02
N PRO A 55 9.28 0.08 -17.54
CA PRO A 55 7.84 -0.21 -17.54
C PRO A 55 7.43 -1.49 -18.29
N ASP A 56 8.25 -1.91 -19.25
CA ASP A 56 8.13 -3.14 -20.03
C ASP A 56 8.60 -4.39 -19.28
N GLY A 57 9.14 -4.22 -18.07
CA GLY A 57 9.66 -5.29 -17.22
C GLY A 57 11.12 -5.67 -17.50
N GLY A 58 11.76 -5.06 -18.51
CA GLY A 58 13.19 -5.24 -18.78
C GLY A 58 14.08 -4.49 -17.79
N PRO A 59 15.38 -4.81 -17.70
CA PRO A 59 16.33 -4.02 -16.90
C PRO A 59 16.40 -2.57 -17.38
N ASP A 60 16.34 -1.60 -16.47
CA ASP A 60 16.58 -0.19 -16.76
C ASP A 60 18.09 0.00 -17.06
N PRO A 61 18.48 0.28 -18.32
CA PRO A 61 19.89 0.28 -18.76
C PRO A 61 20.74 1.35 -18.07
N ASP A 62 20.09 2.34 -17.46
CA ASP A 62 20.72 3.44 -16.76
C ASP A 62 20.64 3.31 -15.23
N TYR A 63 20.06 2.21 -14.73
CA TYR A 63 20.08 1.94 -13.31
C TYR A 63 21.50 1.56 -12.87
N ARG A 64 21.99 2.22 -11.82
CA ARG A 64 23.35 2.02 -11.26
C ARG A 64 23.34 1.71 -9.77
N GLY A 65 22.16 1.51 -9.17
CA GLY A 65 22.05 1.13 -7.76
C GLY A 65 22.48 -0.32 -7.55
N ARG A 66 23.13 -0.60 -6.42
CA ARG A 66 23.65 -1.95 -6.08
C ARG A 66 22.70 -2.75 -5.18
N GLU A 67 21.65 -2.11 -4.68
CA GLU A 67 20.83 -2.61 -3.57
C GLU A 67 19.38 -2.84 -4.01
N LEU A 68 19.24 -3.51 -5.16
CA LEU A 68 17.96 -3.73 -5.85
C LEU A 68 16.99 -4.53 -5.00
N ALA A 69 17.42 -5.72 -4.54
CA ALA A 69 16.60 -6.61 -3.75
C ALA A 69 16.11 -5.95 -2.46
N ARG A 70 17.01 -5.27 -1.72
CA ARG A 70 16.63 -4.51 -0.52
C ARG A 70 15.58 -3.43 -0.84
N ASN A 71 15.84 -2.60 -1.85
CA ASN A 71 14.95 -1.49 -2.18
C ASN A 71 13.57 -2.00 -2.59
N ALA A 72 13.52 -3.05 -3.40
CA ALA A 72 12.30 -3.70 -3.84
C ALA A 72 11.53 -4.32 -2.66
N ALA A 73 12.21 -5.15 -1.86
CA ALA A 73 11.59 -5.86 -0.73
C ALA A 73 11.04 -4.89 0.32
N VAL A 74 11.84 -3.92 0.77
CA VAL A 74 11.40 -3.00 1.83
C VAL A 74 10.43 -1.94 1.30
N GLY A 75 10.55 -1.53 0.03
CA GLY A 75 9.56 -0.67 -0.61
C GLY A 75 8.20 -1.33 -0.75
N ALA A 76 8.18 -2.60 -1.20
CA ALA A 76 6.98 -3.43 -1.24
C ALA A 76 6.39 -3.64 0.15
N LEU A 77 7.20 -3.93 1.16
CA LEU A 77 6.79 -4.04 2.56
C LEU A 77 6.11 -2.75 3.05
N ALA A 78 6.75 -1.59 2.84
CA ALA A 78 6.22 -0.30 3.30
C ALA A 78 4.87 0.02 2.66
N LEU A 79 4.72 -0.27 1.37
CA LEU A 79 3.46 -0.12 0.64
C LEU A 79 2.40 -1.14 1.08
N ALA A 80 2.78 -2.39 1.35
CA ALA A 80 1.85 -3.46 1.72
C ALA A 80 1.39 -3.42 3.17
N THR A 81 2.05 -2.65 4.04
CA THR A 81 1.76 -2.61 5.49
C THR A 81 1.30 -1.24 6.00
N GLY A 82 1.55 -0.17 5.25
CA GLY A 82 1.23 1.19 5.66
C GLY A 82 2.04 1.71 6.85
N LEU A 83 3.19 1.09 7.13
CA LEU A 83 4.08 1.50 8.22
C LEU A 83 4.61 2.92 8.01
N ARG A 84 4.82 3.64 9.11
CA ARG A 84 5.51 4.94 9.09
C ARG A 84 6.99 4.74 8.78
N LEU A 85 7.63 5.81 8.26
CA LEU A 85 9.07 5.80 7.96
C LEU A 85 9.91 5.22 9.09
N GLN A 86 9.75 5.73 10.31
CA GLN A 86 10.50 5.24 11.47
C GLN A 86 10.22 3.77 11.77
N GLU A 87 8.97 3.33 11.64
CA GLU A 87 8.55 1.96 11.97
C GLU A 87 9.25 0.97 11.04
N PHE A 88 9.07 1.06 9.72
CA PHE A 88 9.69 0.10 8.81
C PHE A 88 11.22 0.26 8.71
N SER A 89 11.76 1.46 8.97
CA SER A 89 13.22 1.68 9.05
C SER A 89 13.87 1.06 10.29
N SER A 90 13.07 0.69 11.30
CA SER A 90 13.56 0.15 12.57
C SER A 90 13.20 -1.31 12.77
N LEU A 91 12.55 -1.96 11.80
CA LEU A 91 12.25 -3.40 11.87
C LEU A 91 13.54 -4.22 11.90
N LEU A 92 13.58 -5.24 12.74
CA LEU A 92 14.63 -6.24 12.77
C LEU A 92 14.30 -7.39 11.81
N ALA A 93 15.32 -8.10 11.33
CA ALA A 93 15.13 -9.26 10.46
C ALA A 93 14.22 -10.33 11.09
N TRP A 94 14.35 -10.56 12.41
CA TRP A 94 13.57 -11.56 13.15
C TRP A 94 12.15 -11.14 13.52
N GLU A 95 11.77 -9.87 13.28
CA GLU A 95 10.40 -9.41 13.52
C GLU A 95 9.48 -9.60 12.30
N ILE A 96 10.03 -10.10 11.18
CA ILE A 96 9.24 -10.43 10.01
C ILE A 96 8.44 -11.70 10.29
N PRO A 97 7.10 -11.68 10.13
CA PRO A 97 6.28 -12.87 10.34
C PRO A 97 6.72 -14.04 9.46
N PRO A 98 6.55 -15.29 9.93
CA PRO A 98 6.84 -16.46 9.11
C PRO A 98 6.00 -16.45 7.83
N LEU A 99 6.61 -16.84 6.71
CA LEU A 99 5.89 -17.01 5.45
C LEU A 99 5.04 -18.28 5.52
N PRO A 100 3.72 -18.21 5.28
CA PRO A 100 2.91 -19.42 5.16
C PRO A 100 3.43 -20.34 4.03
N SER A 101 3.35 -21.65 4.23
CA SER A 101 3.84 -22.64 3.25
C SER A 101 3.05 -22.65 1.94
N ARG A 102 1.84 -22.08 1.93
CA ARG A 102 1.00 -21.91 0.74
C ARG A 102 0.60 -20.44 0.59
N PRO A 103 0.44 -19.95 -0.65
CA PRO A 103 -0.09 -18.63 -0.90
C PRO A 103 -1.40 -18.39 -0.16
N ALA A 104 -1.41 -17.38 0.71
CA ALA A 104 -2.59 -16.97 1.46
C ALA A 104 -3.37 -15.91 0.68
N ALA A 105 -4.66 -16.15 0.43
CA ALA A 105 -5.55 -15.17 -0.17
C ALA A 105 -5.92 -14.05 0.82
N VAL A 106 -5.95 -14.36 2.12
CA VAL A 106 -6.22 -13.39 3.18
C VAL A 106 -4.95 -12.67 3.62
N PRO A 107 -5.03 -11.38 4.01
CA PRO A 107 -3.89 -10.65 4.54
C PRO A 107 -3.33 -11.30 5.81
N ILE A 108 -2.00 -11.33 5.93
CA ILE A 108 -1.28 -11.95 7.04
C ILE A 108 -1.07 -10.90 8.14
N PRO A 109 -1.32 -11.23 9.42
CA PRO A 109 -1.03 -10.34 10.54
C PRO A 109 0.44 -9.93 10.60
N PHE A 110 0.69 -8.64 10.73
CA PHE A 110 2.03 -8.06 10.85
C PHE A 110 2.11 -7.22 12.14
N PRO A 111 2.74 -7.75 13.21
CA PRO A 111 2.91 -7.03 14.47
C PRO A 111 3.79 -5.79 14.31
N VAL A 112 3.39 -4.68 14.94
CA VAL A 112 4.16 -3.43 14.98
C VAL A 112 4.56 -3.15 16.43
N PRO A 113 5.84 -3.34 16.79
CA PRO A 113 6.31 -3.15 18.15
C PRO A 113 6.06 -1.73 18.67
N ALA A 114 5.61 -1.63 19.92
CA ALA A 114 5.31 -0.36 20.56
C ALA A 114 6.52 0.59 20.58
N ALA A 115 7.73 0.10 20.89
CA ALA A 115 8.91 0.95 21.01
C ALA A 115 9.28 1.72 19.73
N ILE A 116 8.88 1.24 18.54
CA ILE A 116 9.14 1.90 17.26
C ILE A 116 7.92 2.66 16.72
N ALA A 117 6.73 2.39 17.27
CA ALA A 117 5.47 2.98 16.87
C ALA A 117 5.27 4.41 17.41
N LYS A 118 4.56 5.24 16.65
CA LYS A 118 4.18 6.58 17.10
C LYS A 118 3.33 6.48 18.38
N GLY A 119 3.72 7.24 19.41
CA GLY A 119 3.01 7.25 20.70
C GLY A 119 3.18 5.98 21.52
N ARG A 120 4.12 5.10 21.16
CA ARG A 120 4.43 3.84 21.86
C ARG A 120 3.23 2.89 21.99
N LYS A 121 2.35 2.85 20.99
CA LYS A 121 1.19 1.96 20.96
C LYS A 121 1.48 0.74 20.08
N PHE A 122 1.41 -0.44 20.67
CA PHE A 122 1.40 -1.69 19.93
C PHE A 122 0.16 -1.74 19.02
N ARG A 123 0.33 -2.27 17.81
CA ARG A 123 -0.78 -2.61 16.92
C ARG A 123 -0.38 -3.73 15.98
N THR A 124 -1.36 -4.36 15.38
CA THR A 124 -1.16 -5.31 14.28
C THR A 124 -1.68 -4.65 13.01
N THR A 125 -0.84 -4.55 11.98
CA THR A 125 -1.27 -4.24 10.61
C THR A 125 -1.33 -5.54 9.81
N TRP A 126 -1.50 -5.46 8.50
CA TRP A 126 -1.47 -6.61 7.61
C TRP A 126 -0.38 -6.50 6.56
N ILE A 127 -0.05 -7.64 5.96
CA ILE A 127 0.76 -7.73 4.76
C ILE A 127 0.17 -8.77 3.81
N SER A 128 0.21 -8.50 2.50
CA SER A 128 -0.14 -9.52 1.50
C SER A 128 0.93 -10.61 1.42
N TYR A 129 0.54 -11.85 1.08
CA TYR A 129 1.48 -12.95 0.87
C TYR A 129 2.63 -12.60 -0.08
N GLY A 130 2.34 -12.05 -1.27
CA GLY A 130 3.38 -11.72 -2.26
C GLY A 130 4.42 -10.71 -1.76
N ALA A 131 4.00 -9.69 -1.00
CA ALA A 131 4.93 -8.75 -0.39
C ALA A 131 5.77 -9.41 0.73
N LEU A 132 5.17 -10.29 1.53
CA LEU A 132 5.91 -11.04 2.55
C LEU A 132 6.94 -11.99 1.92
N ALA A 133 6.55 -12.71 0.86
CA ALA A 133 7.44 -13.59 0.11
C ALA A 133 8.64 -12.83 -0.48
N ALA A 134 8.42 -11.62 -1.01
CA ALA A 134 9.52 -10.78 -1.50
C ALA A 134 10.50 -10.35 -0.38
N VAL A 135 10.01 -10.15 0.85
CA VAL A 135 10.86 -9.85 2.00
C VAL A 135 11.65 -11.07 2.44
N HIS A 136 11.03 -12.26 2.48
CA HIS A 136 11.72 -13.50 2.80
C HIS A 136 12.80 -13.84 1.76
N HIS A 137 12.52 -13.68 0.47
CA HIS A 137 13.54 -13.86 -0.57
C HIS A 137 14.77 -12.97 -0.35
N TYR A 138 14.56 -11.69 -0.04
CA TYR A 138 15.65 -10.78 0.32
C TYR A 138 16.38 -11.22 1.61
N LEU A 139 15.66 -11.70 2.62
CA LEU A 139 16.25 -12.17 3.88
C LEU A 139 17.10 -13.44 3.73
N GLU A 140 16.72 -14.32 2.80
CA GLU A 140 17.36 -15.63 2.59
C GLU A 140 18.53 -15.56 1.61
N VAL A 141 18.49 -14.66 0.63
CA VAL A 141 19.47 -14.64 -0.48
C VAL A 141 20.38 -13.40 -0.43
N ASP A 142 19.82 -12.22 -0.66
CA ASP A 142 20.62 -11.00 -0.86
C ASP A 142 21.17 -10.42 0.44
N ARG A 143 20.38 -10.49 1.52
CA ARG A 143 20.76 -9.90 2.79
C ARG A 143 21.96 -10.62 3.41
N PRO A 144 22.00 -11.96 3.52
CA PRO A 144 23.17 -12.66 4.05
C PRO A 144 24.45 -12.32 3.28
N ALA A 145 24.39 -12.30 1.93
CA ALA A 145 25.50 -11.87 1.09
C ALA A 145 26.00 -10.44 1.36
N THR A 146 25.14 -9.57 1.93
CA THR A 146 25.48 -8.18 2.27
C THR A 146 26.01 -8.02 3.70
N VAL A 147 25.59 -8.87 4.64
CA VAL A 147 25.87 -8.68 6.08
C VAL A 147 26.81 -9.71 6.69
N ASP A 148 26.84 -10.93 6.17
CA ASP A 148 27.57 -12.04 6.79
C ASP A 148 29.08 -11.81 6.71
N GLY A 149 29.78 -12.09 7.81
CA GLY A 149 31.22 -11.86 7.90
C GLY A 149 31.62 -10.39 7.93
N THR A 150 30.67 -9.44 7.86
CA THR A 150 31.01 -8.02 7.92
C THR A 150 31.39 -7.60 9.34
N GLY A 151 32.53 -6.91 9.48
CA GLY A 151 33.01 -6.32 10.73
C GLY A 151 32.27 -5.06 11.16
N TRP A 152 31.02 -4.86 10.71
CA TRP A 152 30.29 -3.62 10.96
C TRP A 152 30.14 -3.34 12.47
N ARG A 153 30.31 -2.07 12.83
CA ARG A 153 30.06 -1.54 14.17
C ARG A 153 29.34 -0.19 14.04
N PRO A 154 28.43 0.14 14.97
CA PRO A 154 27.82 1.46 15.00
C PRO A 154 28.90 2.54 15.24
N PRO A 155 28.74 3.74 14.66
CA PRO A 155 29.64 4.86 14.93
C PRO A 155 29.67 5.20 16.42
N ALA A 156 30.83 5.58 16.98
CA ALA A 156 30.98 5.91 18.40
C ALA A 156 29.96 6.96 18.89
N ARG A 157 29.63 7.95 18.05
CA ARG A 157 28.61 8.98 18.35
C ARG A 157 27.18 8.44 18.57
N ALA A 158 26.89 7.22 18.11
CA ALA A 158 25.61 6.56 18.38
C ALA A 158 25.61 5.86 19.76
N GLY A 159 26.78 5.72 20.39
CA GLY A 159 27.01 4.97 21.61
C GLY A 159 27.51 3.56 21.35
N GLU A 160 27.65 2.79 22.43
CA GLU A 160 28.27 1.46 22.39
C GLU A 160 27.51 0.47 21.50
N PRO A 161 28.24 -0.45 20.83
CA PRO A 161 27.65 -1.58 20.13
C PRO A 161 26.81 -2.45 21.07
N LEU A 162 25.64 -2.86 20.59
CA LEU A 162 24.76 -3.79 21.28
C LEU A 162 24.86 -5.15 20.60
N LEU A 163 25.69 -6.03 21.12
CA LEU A 163 25.97 -7.34 20.54
C LEU A 163 24.82 -8.31 20.83
N VAL A 164 24.26 -8.91 19.78
CA VAL A 164 23.15 -9.86 19.88
C VAL A 164 23.68 -11.30 19.85
N THR A 165 23.16 -12.14 20.72
CA THR A 165 23.37 -13.60 20.73
C THR A 165 22.04 -14.32 20.95
N GLY A 166 21.89 -15.51 20.35
CA GLY A 166 20.66 -16.32 20.42
C GLY A 166 19.37 -15.54 20.08
N PRO A 167 19.28 -14.86 18.92
CA PRO A 167 18.07 -14.17 18.52
C PRO A 167 16.96 -15.16 18.13
N ASP A 168 15.72 -14.80 18.44
CA ASP A 168 14.48 -15.45 18.00
C ASP A 168 13.44 -14.40 17.58
N GLU A 169 12.22 -14.85 17.29
CA GLU A 169 11.11 -13.99 16.83
C GLU A 169 10.72 -12.89 17.84
N ARG A 170 10.99 -13.08 19.14
CA ARG A 170 10.54 -12.18 20.22
C ARG A 170 11.66 -11.35 20.83
N GLY A 171 12.87 -11.88 20.84
CA GLY A 171 13.98 -11.29 21.56
C GLY A 171 15.31 -11.99 21.33
N GLY A 172 16.30 -11.59 22.11
CA GLY A 172 17.63 -12.18 22.11
C GLY A 172 18.44 -11.65 23.27
N LYS A 173 19.64 -12.18 23.47
CA LYS A 173 20.57 -11.67 24.48
C LYS A 173 21.36 -10.51 23.90
N VAL A 174 21.15 -9.32 24.43
CA VAL A 174 21.87 -8.09 24.08
C VAL A 174 22.93 -7.85 25.14
N ASN A 175 24.20 -7.92 24.78
CA ASN A 175 25.34 -7.86 25.71
C ASN A 175 25.16 -8.82 26.90
N GLY A 176 24.72 -10.06 26.62
CA GLY A 176 24.48 -11.09 27.63
C GLY A 176 23.10 -11.05 28.31
N VAL A 177 22.37 -9.93 28.23
CA VAL A 177 21.08 -9.76 28.90
C VAL A 177 19.92 -10.03 27.95
N ARG A 178 19.01 -10.92 28.32
CA ARG A 178 17.80 -11.20 27.51
C ARG A 178 16.92 -9.95 27.44
N ARG A 179 16.66 -9.46 26.23
CA ARG A 179 15.75 -8.34 25.96
C ARG A 179 14.76 -8.73 24.88
N ARG A 180 13.52 -8.25 25.03
CA ARG A 180 12.49 -8.36 23.97
C ARG A 180 12.71 -7.25 22.95
N TRP A 181 12.49 -7.56 21.67
CA TRP A 181 12.64 -6.58 20.58
C TRP A 181 11.72 -5.38 20.76
N ASP A 182 10.50 -5.59 21.25
CA ASP A 182 9.49 -4.56 21.49
C ASP A 182 9.83 -3.55 22.59
N THR A 183 10.90 -3.77 23.36
CA THR A 183 11.42 -2.81 24.36
C THR A 183 12.53 -1.91 23.80
N LEU A 184 13.09 -2.24 22.64
CA LEU A 184 14.23 -1.53 22.06
C LEU A 184 13.77 -0.34 21.23
N ALA A 185 14.21 0.86 21.62
CA ALA A 185 13.93 2.09 20.88
C ALA A 185 14.69 2.12 19.54
N PRO A 186 14.25 2.92 18.54
CA PRO A 186 14.93 3.04 17.25
C PRO A 186 16.43 3.35 17.35
N ALA A 187 16.85 4.16 18.32
CA ALA A 187 18.25 4.48 18.55
C ALA A 187 19.06 3.26 19.00
N GLU A 188 18.52 2.46 19.93
CA GLU A 188 19.16 1.20 20.36
C GLU A 188 19.23 0.21 19.21
N ARG A 189 18.14 0.04 18.45
CA ARG A 189 18.06 -0.90 17.32
C ARG A 189 19.11 -0.63 16.24
N ARG A 190 19.43 0.64 15.98
CA ARG A 190 20.49 1.03 15.04
C ARG A 190 21.90 0.65 15.48
N ARG A 191 22.09 0.23 16.74
CA ARG A 191 23.37 -0.19 17.32
C ARG A 191 23.48 -1.69 17.49
N LEU A 192 22.40 -2.42 17.21
CA LEU A 192 22.38 -3.87 17.32
C LEU A 192 23.25 -4.50 16.24
N VAL A 193 24.20 -5.32 16.67
CA VAL A 193 25.10 -6.09 15.82
C VAL A 193 24.69 -7.56 15.88
N ALA A 194 24.46 -8.17 14.72
CA ALA A 194 24.01 -9.56 14.63
C ALA A 194 25.15 -10.55 14.91
N PRO A 195 24.84 -11.80 15.35
CA PRO A 195 25.86 -12.81 15.69
C PRO A 195 26.85 -13.11 14.54
N GLY A 196 26.37 -13.11 13.29
CA GLY A 196 27.19 -13.36 12.09
C GLY A 196 27.86 -12.13 11.49
N GLY A 197 27.73 -10.96 12.13
CA GLY A 197 28.15 -9.68 11.59
C GLY A 197 27.01 -8.85 11.03
N GLY A 198 27.28 -7.57 10.78
CA GLY A 198 26.30 -6.63 10.26
C GLY A 198 25.20 -6.22 11.25
N THR A 199 24.27 -5.43 10.75
CA THR A 199 23.16 -4.86 11.50
C THR A 199 22.07 -5.90 11.75
N CYS A 200 21.32 -5.73 12.84
CA CYS A 200 20.07 -6.47 13.05
C CYS A 200 18.87 -5.87 12.31
N ILE A 201 18.98 -4.62 11.82
CA ILE A 201 17.92 -3.96 11.05
C ILE A 201 17.67 -4.73 9.74
N LEU A 202 16.40 -4.89 9.36
CA LEU A 202 15.98 -5.56 8.14
C LEU A 202 16.73 -5.01 6.91
N ALA A 203 16.71 -3.70 6.76
CA ALA A 203 17.38 -2.99 5.69
C ALA A 203 18.87 -2.81 5.97
N ALA A 204 19.70 -3.64 5.34
CA ALA A 204 21.15 -3.50 5.38
C ALA A 204 21.64 -2.61 4.23
N LYS A 205 22.87 -2.11 4.32
CA LYS A 205 23.60 -1.54 3.18
C LYS A 205 24.94 -2.25 3.05
N VAL A 206 25.57 -2.12 1.89
CA VAL A 206 26.98 -2.50 1.67
C VAL A 206 27.84 -2.11 2.87
N GLY A 207 28.62 -3.07 3.37
CA GLY A 207 29.42 -2.94 4.59
C GLY A 207 28.67 -3.26 5.88
N GLY A 208 27.49 -3.90 5.80
CA GLY A 208 26.77 -4.48 6.93
C GLY A 208 25.95 -3.51 7.79
N GLY A 209 26.00 -2.20 7.54
CA GLY A 209 25.31 -1.22 8.37
C GLY A 209 23.80 -1.10 8.11
N PRO A 210 23.04 -0.43 9.00
CA PRO A 210 21.61 -0.17 8.77
C PRO A 210 21.40 0.90 7.69
N PHE A 211 20.36 0.71 6.89
CA PHE A 211 19.89 1.66 5.90
C PHE A 211 18.58 2.33 6.34
N THR A 212 18.56 3.67 6.39
CA THR A 212 17.41 4.45 6.87
C THR A 212 16.99 5.60 5.95
N ALA A 213 17.76 5.87 4.87
CA ALA A 213 17.54 7.01 3.97
C ALA A 213 16.46 6.73 2.90
N TRP A 214 15.30 6.21 3.33
CA TRP A 214 14.23 5.75 2.45
C TRP A 214 13.54 6.85 1.66
N ALA A 215 13.37 8.05 2.26
CA ALA A 215 12.79 9.19 1.55
C ALA A 215 13.57 9.50 0.26
N SER A 216 14.90 9.51 0.33
CA SER A 216 15.78 9.77 -0.81
C SER A 216 15.75 8.64 -1.85
N VAL A 217 15.55 7.38 -1.44
CA VAL A 217 15.40 6.26 -2.40
C VAL A 217 14.08 6.39 -3.16
N PHE A 218 12.99 6.69 -2.45
CA PHE A 218 11.68 6.82 -3.06
C PHE A 218 11.60 8.05 -3.97
N GLU A 219 12.16 9.18 -3.53
CA GLU A 219 12.25 10.39 -4.34
C GLU A 219 13.08 10.20 -5.60
N ARG A 220 14.29 9.62 -5.49
CA ARG A 220 15.14 9.35 -6.67
C ARG A 220 14.46 8.38 -7.65
N THR A 221 13.77 7.37 -7.14
CA THR A 221 13.02 6.42 -7.99
C THR A 221 11.89 7.13 -8.71
N ALA A 222 11.09 7.93 -8.00
CA ALA A 222 10.01 8.72 -8.58
C ALA A 222 10.51 9.72 -9.63
N ASN A 223 11.61 10.41 -9.36
CA ASN A 223 12.20 11.36 -10.30
C ASN A 223 12.73 10.68 -11.56
N ARG A 224 13.34 9.48 -11.43
CA ARG A 224 13.79 8.69 -12.58
C ARG A 224 12.62 8.24 -13.45
N ILE A 225 11.57 7.69 -12.85
CA ILE A 225 10.35 7.30 -13.57
C ILE A 225 9.75 8.51 -14.30
N ARG A 226 9.68 9.65 -13.62
CA ARG A 226 9.12 10.88 -14.18
C ARG A 226 9.90 11.43 -15.36
N ALA A 227 11.23 11.37 -15.28
CA ALA A 227 12.10 11.88 -16.32
C ALA A 227 12.08 11.01 -17.59
N ARG A 228 11.73 9.72 -17.49
CA ARG A 228 11.97 8.74 -18.57
C ARG A 228 10.76 8.01 -19.09
N HIS A 229 9.74 7.82 -18.27
CA HIS A 229 8.65 6.90 -18.58
C HIS A 229 7.28 7.54 -18.44
N GLU A 230 7.05 8.29 -17.35
CA GLU A 230 5.74 8.86 -17.06
C GLU A 230 5.87 10.25 -16.44
N PRO A 231 5.86 11.34 -17.24
CA PRO A 231 6.01 12.71 -16.74
C PRO A 231 4.99 13.12 -15.67
N ARG A 232 3.83 12.45 -15.61
CA ARG A 232 2.79 12.70 -14.61
C ARG A 232 3.06 11.97 -13.29
N PHE A 233 4.10 11.13 -13.22
CA PHE A 233 4.39 10.31 -12.05
C PHE A 233 4.61 11.19 -10.81
N PRO A 234 3.86 10.96 -9.72
CA PRO A 234 3.87 11.86 -8.58
C PRO A 234 5.13 11.69 -7.74
N HIS A 235 5.48 12.72 -6.97
CA HIS A 235 6.51 12.59 -5.94
C HIS A 235 6.13 11.52 -4.91
N VAL A 236 7.01 10.56 -4.64
CA VAL A 236 6.78 9.48 -3.68
C VAL A 236 7.51 9.73 -2.37
N SER A 237 6.75 9.76 -1.28
CA SER A 237 7.27 9.81 0.08
C SER A 237 6.78 8.60 0.89
N PRO A 238 7.42 8.25 2.01
CA PRO A 238 6.92 7.21 2.91
C PRO A 238 5.46 7.45 3.35
N HIS A 239 5.06 8.73 3.48
CA HIS A 239 3.68 9.08 3.81
C HIS A 239 2.70 8.78 2.67
N ARG A 240 3.11 8.97 1.40
CA ARG A 240 2.31 8.59 0.23
C ARG A 240 2.13 7.07 0.14
N LEU A 241 3.17 6.29 0.43
CA LEU A 241 3.04 4.82 0.47
C LEU A 241 2.01 4.38 1.53
N ARG A 242 2.05 4.99 2.71
CA ARG A 242 1.04 4.75 3.76
C ARG A 242 -0.39 5.12 3.33
N HIS A 243 -0.57 6.23 2.62
CA HIS A 243 -1.88 6.58 2.07
C HIS A 243 -2.35 5.59 1.00
N SER A 244 -1.42 5.08 0.18
CA SER A 244 -1.70 4.08 -0.85
C SER A 244 -2.13 2.75 -0.23
N PHE A 245 -1.44 2.30 0.82
CA PHE A 245 -1.90 1.18 1.65
C PHE A 245 -3.32 1.43 2.16
N SER A 246 -3.57 2.59 2.76
CA SER A 246 -4.87 2.90 3.36
C SER A 246 -6.00 2.82 2.35
N MET A 247 -5.81 3.39 1.15
CA MET A 247 -6.82 3.35 0.08
C MET A 247 -7.05 1.93 -0.42
N ARG A 248 -5.98 1.19 -0.73
CA ARG A 248 -6.09 -0.20 -1.22
C ARG A 248 -6.74 -1.11 -0.19
N THR A 249 -6.39 -0.97 1.09
CA THR A 249 -6.99 -1.75 2.17
C THR A 249 -8.45 -1.37 2.38
N LEU A 250 -8.79 -0.07 2.31
CA LEU A 250 -10.18 0.35 2.40
C LEU A 250 -11.00 -0.21 1.23
N GLU A 251 -10.49 -0.14 0.00
CA GLU A 251 -11.14 -0.72 -1.17
C GLU A 251 -11.34 -2.24 -1.00
N TYR A 252 -10.33 -2.97 -0.52
CA TYR A 252 -10.44 -4.40 -0.21
C TYR A 252 -11.53 -4.69 0.84
N LEU A 253 -11.51 -3.96 1.96
CA LEU A 253 -12.47 -4.14 3.05
C LEU A 253 -13.90 -3.79 2.61
N VAL A 254 -14.06 -2.66 1.92
CA VAL A 254 -15.36 -2.20 1.39
C VAL A 254 -15.87 -3.17 0.33
N SER A 255 -15.01 -3.68 -0.56
CA SER A 255 -15.40 -4.69 -1.56
C SER A 255 -15.86 -6.00 -0.92
N GLY A 256 -15.14 -6.48 0.10
CA GLY A 256 -15.54 -7.67 0.86
C GLY A 256 -16.86 -7.46 1.61
N HIS A 257 -16.99 -6.31 2.24
CA HIS A 257 -18.20 -5.90 2.95
C HIS A 257 -19.41 -5.79 2.01
N TYR A 258 -19.25 -5.20 0.83
CA TYR A 258 -20.31 -5.09 -0.17
C TYR A 258 -20.66 -6.43 -0.79
N ARG A 259 -19.71 -7.35 -0.93
CA ARG A 259 -20.01 -8.71 -1.36
C ARG A 259 -20.93 -9.41 -0.36
N GLN A 260 -20.62 -9.34 0.92
CA GLN A 260 -21.46 -9.90 1.98
C GLN A 260 -22.84 -9.20 2.02
N ALA A 261 -22.86 -7.87 1.90
CA ALA A 261 -24.12 -7.12 1.87
C ALA A 261 -24.98 -7.46 0.64
N ALA A 262 -24.36 -7.68 -0.52
CA ALA A 262 -25.05 -8.12 -1.73
C ALA A 262 -25.59 -9.54 -1.61
N GLU A 263 -24.85 -10.47 -1.00
CA GLU A 263 -25.29 -11.83 -0.70
C GLU A 263 -26.51 -11.82 0.24
N VAL A 264 -26.47 -11.02 1.31
CA VAL A 264 -27.61 -10.87 2.23
C VAL A 264 -28.81 -10.24 1.52
N ALA A 265 -28.60 -9.13 0.80
CA ALA A 265 -29.68 -8.43 0.11
C ALA A 265 -30.39 -9.34 -0.91
N ARG A 266 -29.64 -10.16 -1.65
CA ARG A 266 -30.17 -11.20 -2.54
C ARG A 266 -30.96 -12.26 -1.79
N ALA A 267 -30.40 -12.81 -0.71
CA ALA A 267 -31.07 -13.83 0.09
C ALA A 267 -32.38 -13.32 0.72
N THR A 268 -32.50 -12.00 0.92
CA THR A 268 -33.70 -11.34 1.45
C THR A 268 -34.58 -10.71 0.37
N ASP A 269 -34.21 -10.79 -0.90
CA ASP A 269 -34.96 -10.19 -2.01
C ASP A 269 -36.26 -10.97 -2.22
N ARG A 270 -37.40 -10.33 -1.88
CA ARG A 270 -38.73 -10.90 -2.03
C ARG A 270 -39.42 -10.47 -3.34
N GLY A 271 -38.67 -9.96 -4.31
CA GLY A 271 -39.19 -9.46 -5.59
C GLY A 271 -39.52 -7.96 -5.59
N GLU A 272 -39.21 -7.25 -4.51
CA GLU A 272 -39.39 -5.79 -4.38
C GLU A 272 -38.07 -5.01 -4.54
N GLY A 273 -36.94 -5.73 -4.72
CA GLY A 273 -35.60 -5.16 -4.78
C GLY A 273 -34.95 -5.02 -3.39
N PRO A 274 -33.64 -4.70 -3.34
CA PRO A 274 -32.89 -4.67 -2.09
C PRO A 274 -33.38 -3.54 -1.17
N ASP A 275 -33.61 -3.86 0.12
CA ASP A 275 -33.95 -2.87 1.15
C ASP A 275 -32.86 -1.78 1.21
N ALA A 276 -33.22 -0.57 0.80
CA ALA A 276 -32.33 0.58 0.70
C ALA A 276 -31.79 1.03 2.08
N ALA A 277 -32.56 0.83 3.16
CA ALA A 277 -32.14 1.18 4.51
C ALA A 277 -31.12 0.16 5.06
N LEU A 278 -31.34 -1.13 4.82
CA LEU A 278 -30.39 -2.20 5.16
C LEU A 278 -29.08 -2.05 4.37
N THR A 279 -29.17 -1.71 3.08
CA THR A 279 -28.02 -1.43 2.21
C THR A 279 -27.20 -0.22 2.73
N LEU A 280 -27.88 0.85 3.17
CA LEU A 280 -27.23 2.03 3.75
C LEU A 280 -26.57 1.76 5.12
N TYR A 281 -27.18 0.89 5.94
CA TYR A 281 -26.64 0.52 7.25
C TYR A 281 -25.39 -0.35 7.13
N LEU A 282 -25.45 -1.40 6.29
CA LEU A 282 -24.31 -2.27 6.02
C LEU A 282 -23.15 -1.43 5.45
N THR A 283 -23.40 -0.49 4.54
CA THR A 283 -22.32 0.21 3.84
C THR A 283 -21.36 1.09 4.67
N LYS A 284 -21.64 1.42 5.94
CA LYS A 284 -20.95 2.53 6.64
C LYS A 284 -20.13 2.18 7.89
N ALA A 285 -20.40 1.10 8.61
CA ALA A 285 -19.87 0.96 9.98
C ALA A 285 -18.55 0.16 10.10
N ASP A 286 -18.44 -1.00 9.47
CA ASP A 286 -17.38 -1.98 9.78
C ASP A 286 -16.00 -1.65 9.14
N PRO A 287 -15.91 -1.30 7.83
CA PRO A 287 -14.61 -1.10 7.16
C PRO A 287 -13.73 0.02 7.74
N LEU A 288 -14.36 1.09 8.28
CA LEU A 288 -13.65 2.24 8.84
C LEU A 288 -13.01 1.92 10.20
N LEU A 289 -13.64 1.07 11.01
CA LEU A 289 -13.12 0.65 12.30
C LEU A 289 -11.89 -0.24 12.11
N VAL A 290 -11.97 -1.21 11.19
CA VAL A 290 -10.84 -2.07 10.81
C VAL A 290 -9.66 -1.24 10.29
N LEU A 291 -9.89 -0.30 9.36
CA LEU A 291 -8.81 0.53 8.82
C LEU A 291 -8.17 1.45 9.89
N ARG A 292 -8.98 2.01 10.81
CA ARG A 292 -8.47 2.80 11.93
C ARG A 292 -7.47 2.00 12.76
N ASP A 293 -7.80 0.75 13.07
CA ASP A 293 -7.01 -0.11 13.94
C ASP A 293 -5.70 -0.56 13.26
N LEU A 294 -5.75 -0.93 11.98
CA LEU A 294 -4.56 -1.24 11.17
C LEU A 294 -3.58 -0.06 11.11
N LEU A 295 -4.11 1.15 10.91
CA LEU A 295 -3.30 2.37 10.86
C LEU A 295 -2.85 2.85 12.25
N GLY A 296 -3.45 2.36 13.34
CA GLY A 296 -3.21 2.83 14.70
C GLY A 296 -3.62 4.30 14.88
N HIS A 297 -4.75 4.69 14.29
CA HIS A 297 -5.32 6.02 14.47
C HIS A 297 -6.11 6.10 15.78
N SER A 298 -5.98 7.20 16.52
CA SER A 298 -6.72 7.40 17.78
C SER A 298 -8.19 7.76 17.56
N THR A 299 -8.57 8.21 16.36
CA THR A 299 -9.94 8.63 16.03
C THR A 299 -10.33 8.23 14.61
N VAL A 300 -11.62 7.86 14.43
CA VAL A 300 -12.19 7.48 13.12
C VAL A 300 -12.24 8.67 12.14
N LEU A 301 -12.38 9.90 12.63
CA LEU A 301 -12.31 11.16 11.85
C LEU A 301 -11.07 11.30 10.96
N THR A 302 -9.93 10.73 11.39
CA THR A 302 -8.72 10.73 10.56
C THR A 302 -8.77 9.71 9.42
N THR A 303 -9.57 8.67 9.58
CA THR A 303 -9.80 7.57 8.64
C THR A 303 -10.94 7.87 7.66
N GLU A 304 -11.98 8.61 8.08
CA GLU A 304 -13.10 9.05 7.21
C GLU A 304 -12.65 9.81 5.95
N LYS A 305 -11.49 10.48 6.01
CA LYS A 305 -10.88 11.17 4.87
C LYS A 305 -10.63 10.26 3.66
N TYR A 306 -10.50 8.95 3.87
CA TYR A 306 -10.31 7.97 2.79
C TYR A 306 -11.63 7.58 2.13
N LEU A 307 -12.76 7.59 2.86
CA LEU A 307 -14.05 7.17 2.33
C LEU A 307 -14.53 8.12 1.22
N HIS A 308 -14.39 9.43 1.40
CA HIS A 308 -14.74 10.43 0.38
C HIS A 308 -13.92 10.32 -0.92
N LYS A 309 -12.92 9.45 -0.96
CA LYS A 309 -12.06 9.24 -2.13
C LYS A 309 -12.34 7.92 -2.85
N LEU A 310 -13.17 7.06 -2.28
CA LEU A 310 -13.62 5.83 -2.92
C LEU A 310 -14.93 6.09 -3.66
N ASP A 311 -15.05 5.51 -4.85
CA ASP A 311 -16.34 5.38 -5.52
C ASP A 311 -17.05 4.14 -4.96
N THR A 312 -17.70 4.31 -3.81
CA THR A 312 -18.40 3.24 -3.12
C THR A 312 -19.57 2.68 -3.93
N THR A 313 -20.19 3.51 -4.77
CA THR A 313 -21.30 3.10 -5.63
C THR A 313 -20.83 2.15 -6.73
N ARG A 314 -19.67 2.42 -7.35
CA ARG A 314 -19.03 1.50 -8.28
C ARG A 314 -18.70 0.16 -7.61
N ILE A 315 -18.04 0.19 -6.46
CA ILE A 315 -17.59 -1.03 -5.76
C ILE A 315 -18.79 -1.90 -5.35
N TYR A 316 -19.89 -1.30 -4.89
CA TYR A 316 -21.10 -2.04 -4.53
C TYR A 316 -21.76 -2.69 -5.76
N ARG A 317 -21.86 -1.96 -6.87
CA ARG A 317 -22.41 -2.48 -8.12
C ARG A 317 -21.63 -3.68 -8.63
N GLU A 318 -20.30 -3.57 -8.69
CA GLU A 318 -19.41 -4.68 -9.09
C GLU A 318 -19.62 -5.92 -8.19
N ALA A 319 -19.79 -5.71 -6.88
CA ALA A 319 -20.05 -6.80 -5.94
C ALA A 319 -21.41 -7.46 -6.16
N TYR A 320 -22.46 -6.68 -6.45
CA TYR A 320 -23.82 -7.15 -6.71
C TYR A 320 -23.95 -7.88 -8.06
N GLU A 321 -23.28 -7.41 -9.11
CA GLU A 321 -23.23 -8.09 -10.40
C GLU A 321 -22.48 -9.43 -10.30
N CYS A 322 -21.35 -9.47 -9.59
CA CYS A 322 -20.57 -10.69 -9.36
C CYS A 322 -21.33 -11.75 -8.53
N SER A 323 -22.21 -11.36 -7.60
CA SER A 323 -23.08 -12.33 -6.92
C SER A 323 -24.17 -12.88 -7.85
N GLY A 324 -24.57 -12.15 -8.90
CA GLY A 324 -25.49 -12.63 -9.95
C GLY A 324 -24.93 -13.81 -10.74
N LEU A 325 -23.67 -13.69 -11.13
CA LEU A 325 -22.98 -14.69 -11.95
C LEU A 325 -22.68 -16.00 -11.20
N ARG A 326 -22.70 -16.01 -9.86
CA ARG A 326 -22.48 -17.21 -9.05
C ARG A 326 -23.73 -18.07 -8.88
N ASP A 327 -24.91 -17.45 -8.79
CA ASP A 327 -26.20 -18.15 -8.79
C ASP A 327 -26.60 -18.59 -10.21
N GLY A 328 -26.21 -17.83 -11.25
CA GLY A 328 -26.50 -18.15 -12.65
C GLY A 328 -25.83 -19.42 -13.21
N ARG A 329 -24.81 -19.97 -12.55
CA ARG A 329 -24.23 -21.28 -12.94
C ARG A 329 -25.19 -22.46 -12.71
N ALA A 330 -26.25 -22.26 -11.93
CA ALA A 330 -27.35 -23.22 -11.82
C ALA A 330 -28.46 -22.96 -12.87
N SER A 331 -28.66 -21.71 -13.30
CA SER A 331 -29.70 -21.33 -14.27
C SER A 331 -29.26 -21.41 -15.74
N ASP A 332 -27.96 -21.41 -16.04
CA ASP A 332 -27.45 -21.58 -17.42
C ASP A 332 -27.91 -22.92 -18.04
N ALA A 333 -28.12 -23.96 -17.22
CA ALA A 333 -28.67 -25.23 -17.68
C ALA A 333 -30.16 -25.17 -18.00
N GLU A 334 -30.93 -24.25 -17.40
CA GLU A 334 -32.35 -24.02 -17.72
C GLU A 334 -32.49 -23.04 -18.89
N ALA A 335 -31.69 -21.98 -18.93
CA ALA A 335 -31.66 -21.03 -20.04
C ALA A 335 -31.16 -21.67 -21.35
N GLN A 336 -30.21 -22.62 -21.29
CA GLN A 336 -29.80 -23.39 -22.46
C GLN A 336 -30.89 -24.36 -22.91
N ARG A 337 -31.65 -24.98 -21.98
CA ARG A 337 -32.79 -25.85 -22.32
C ARG A 337 -33.97 -25.08 -22.91
N GLU A 338 -34.20 -23.86 -22.45
CA GLU A 338 -35.24 -22.96 -22.97
C GLU A 338 -34.85 -22.42 -24.35
N ALA A 339 -33.58 -22.08 -24.56
CA ALA A 339 -33.05 -21.71 -25.87
C ALA A 339 -33.08 -22.89 -26.87
N ASP A 340 -32.69 -24.10 -26.46
CA ASP A 340 -32.70 -25.29 -27.34
C ASP A 340 -34.14 -25.70 -27.73
N ALA A 341 -35.15 -25.37 -26.92
CA ALA A 341 -36.57 -25.61 -27.22
C ALA A 341 -37.18 -24.53 -28.15
N GLU A 342 -36.58 -23.34 -28.22
CA GLU A 342 -37.03 -22.24 -29.09
C GLU A 342 -36.44 -22.34 -30.52
N PHE A 343 -35.42 -23.18 -30.72
CA PHE A 343 -34.76 -23.40 -32.02
C PHE A 343 -35.06 -24.76 -32.68
N ASP A 344 -35.92 -25.60 -32.10
CA ASP A 344 -36.42 -26.83 -32.75
C ASP A 344 -37.71 -26.56 -33.53
N ASP A 345 -37.69 -25.51 -34.37
CA ASP A 345 -38.62 -25.37 -35.49
C ASP A 345 -37.90 -25.91 -36.74
N GLY A 346 -38.05 -27.21 -36.97
CA GLY A 346 -37.69 -27.90 -38.20
C GLY A 346 -38.95 -28.42 -38.93
N PRO A 347 -38.91 -28.50 -40.28
CA PRO A 347 -39.86 -27.81 -41.15
C PRO A 347 -41.05 -28.63 -41.67
N ASP A 348 -42.02 -27.86 -42.19
CA ASP A 348 -43.25 -28.17 -42.92
C ASP A 348 -43.27 -29.35 -43.93
N GLY A 349 -44.47 -29.95 -44.05
CA GLY A 349 -44.98 -30.70 -45.22
C GLY A 349 -45.09 -32.22 -45.00
N THR A 350 -46.15 -32.94 -45.39
CA THR A 350 -47.21 -32.72 -46.40
C THR A 350 -48.36 -33.74 -46.18
N GLU A 351 -49.55 -33.41 -46.69
CA GLU A 351 -50.65 -34.31 -47.16
C GLU A 351 -51.36 -35.28 -46.19
N ALA A 352 -52.62 -34.96 -45.87
CA ALA A 352 -53.79 -35.67 -46.41
C ALA A 352 -55.01 -34.74 -46.46
#